data_AF-A0A8T4PEB7-F1
#
_entry.id   AF-A0A8T4PEB7-F1
#
_cell.length_a   1.000
_cell.length_b   1.000
_cell.length_c   1.000
_cell.angle_alpha   90.00
_cell.angle_beta   90.00
_cell.angle_gamma   90.00
#
_symmetry.space_group_name_H-M   'P 1'
#
loop_
_entity.id
_entity.type
_entity.pdbx_description
1 polymer ?
#
loop_
_entity_poly.entity_id
_entity_poly.type
_entity_poly.pdbx_seq_one_letter_code
_entity_poly.pdbx_strand_id
1 'polypeptide(L)'
;MAREAALYEIPKVLEKARVLDDSVLARYKESVKSAYNSDKAREVLSKFGAQNGELTNSNSFMLVALQNSGLLDGARIATRQDLETALKFGLDISGNYIDFGLSLRTPRDSYKPNDLLAETLGKELKQRRIKLGNGK
;
A
#
# COMPACT_ATOMS: atom_id res chain seq x y z
N MET A 1 45.35 15.62 23.19
CA MET A 1 44.29 14.64 23.53
C MET A 1 43.28 14.65 22.39
N ALA A 2 43.17 13.55 21.65
CA ALA A 2 42.16 13.42 20.60
C ALA A 2 40.82 12.99 21.24
N ARG A 3 39.72 13.63 20.83
CA ARG A 3 38.37 13.20 21.18
C ARG A 3 37.76 12.54 19.96
N GLU A 4 37.41 11.27 20.11
CA GLU A 4 36.66 10.53 19.10
C GLU A 4 35.16 10.72 19.33
N ALA A 5 34.40 10.81 18.24
CA ALA A 5 32.95 10.87 18.26
C ALA A 5 32.40 9.76 17.34
N ALA A 6 31.35 9.08 17.80
CA ALA A 6 30.67 8.08 17.00
C ALA A 6 29.99 8.76 15.80
N LEU A 7 30.33 8.30 14.59
CA LEU A 7 29.76 8.82 13.34
C LEU A 7 28.37 8.27 13.03
N TYR A 8 27.89 7.27 13.78
CA TYR A 8 26.55 6.70 13.64
C TYR A 8 26.03 6.16 14.98
N GLU A 9 24.75 6.34 15.24
CA GLU A 9 24.04 5.70 16.35
C GLU A 9 23.42 4.38 15.87
N ILE A 10 23.70 3.28 16.56
CA ILE A 10 22.97 2.03 16.35
C ILE A 10 21.55 2.24 16.87
N PRO A 11 20.50 2.01 16.05
CA PRO A 11 19.13 2.21 16.50
C PRO A 11 18.83 1.33 17.70
N LYS A 12 18.38 1.95 18.80
CA LYS A 12 18.07 1.26 20.07
C LYS A 12 16.87 0.30 19.95
N VAL A 13 16.05 0.44 18.91
CA VAL A 13 14.86 -0.36 18.69
C VAL A 13 14.87 -0.89 17.25
N LEU A 14 14.86 -2.21 17.11
CA LEU A 14 14.63 -2.87 15.83
C LEU A 14 13.12 -2.92 15.59
N GLU A 15 12.63 -2.07 14.69
CA GLU A 15 11.26 -2.17 14.20
C GLU A 15 11.08 -3.48 13.42
N LYS A 16 9.96 -4.17 13.66
CA LYS A 16 9.61 -5.41 12.96
C LYS A 16 8.35 -5.18 12.15
N ALA A 17 8.38 -5.60 10.88
CA ALA A 17 7.20 -5.67 10.04
C ALA A 17 6.53 -7.04 10.18
N ARG A 18 5.20 -7.08 10.22
CA ARG A 18 4.38 -8.30 10.15
C ARG A 18 3.13 -8.04 9.33
N VAL A 19 2.57 -9.08 8.73
CA VAL A 19 1.23 -9.02 8.16
C VAL A 19 0.22 -8.85 9.30
N LEU A 20 -0.77 -7.98 9.11
CA LEU A 20 -1.83 -7.78 10.09
C LEU A 20 -2.78 -8.97 10.06
N ASP A 21 -3.15 -9.44 11.25
CA ASP A 21 -4.17 -10.46 11.39
C ASP A 21 -5.57 -9.91 11.06
N ASP A 22 -6.51 -10.79 10.75
CA ASP A 22 -7.88 -10.43 10.42
C ASP A 22 -8.75 -10.02 11.63
N SER A 23 -8.24 -10.08 12.87
CA SER A 23 -9.02 -9.74 14.06
C SER A 23 -9.40 -8.25 14.10
N VAL A 24 -8.62 -7.40 13.43
CA VAL A 24 -8.91 -5.96 13.33
C VAL A 24 -10.11 -5.67 12.41
N LEU A 25 -10.51 -6.61 11.55
CA LEU A 25 -11.47 -6.38 10.47
C LEU A 25 -12.85 -5.97 10.97
N ALA A 26 -13.36 -6.64 12.01
CA ALA A 26 -14.69 -6.35 12.56
C ALA A 26 -14.75 -4.93 13.16
N ARG A 27 -13.74 -4.59 13.99
CA ARG A 27 -13.63 -3.26 14.61
C ARG A 27 -13.40 -2.17 13.56
N TYR A 28 -12.60 -2.46 12.54
CA TYR A 28 -12.35 -1.53 11.45
C TYR A 28 -13.64 -1.24 10.64
N LYS A 29 -14.41 -2.27 10.27
CA LYS A 29 -15.70 -2.07 9.57
C LYS A 29 -16.66 -1.20 10.37
N GLU A 30 -16.69 -1.38 11.68
CA GLU A 30 -17.50 -0.53 12.57
C GLU A 30 -16.98 0.91 12.63
N SER A 31 -15.66 1.09 12.69
CA SER A 31 -15.04 2.43 12.61
C SER A 31 -15.39 3.16 11.31
N VAL A 32 -15.43 2.44 10.18
CA VAL A 32 -15.80 3.03 8.88
C VAL A 32 -17.28 3.42 8.84
N LYS A 33 -18.17 2.60 9.37
CA LYS A 33 -19.62 2.92 9.43
C LYS A 33 -19.90 4.17 10.26
N SER A 34 -19.22 4.28 11.40
CA SER A 34 -19.39 5.39 12.35
C SER A 34 -18.71 6.68 11.88
N ALA A 35 -17.52 6.59 11.28
CA ALA A 35 -16.76 7.76 10.84
C ALA A 35 -17.26 8.37 9.53
N TYR A 36 -17.87 7.58 8.63
CA TYR A 36 -18.27 8.04 7.30
C TYR A 36 -19.76 7.88 7.07
N ASN A 37 -20.46 8.96 6.70
CA ASN A 37 -21.88 8.95 6.36
C ASN A 37 -22.16 8.80 4.84
N SER A 38 -21.13 8.47 4.05
CA SER A 38 -21.25 8.27 2.60
C SER A 38 -21.23 6.78 2.26
N ASP A 39 -22.26 6.31 1.57
CA ASP A 39 -22.31 4.93 1.09
C ASP A 39 -21.14 4.61 0.16
N LYS A 40 -20.70 5.58 -0.65
CA LYS A 40 -19.54 5.40 -1.52
C LYS A 40 -18.25 5.26 -0.72
N ALA A 41 -18.06 6.07 0.32
CA ALA A 41 -16.89 5.95 1.19
C ALA A 41 -16.90 4.59 1.92
N ARG A 42 -18.05 4.18 2.46
CA ARG A 42 -18.22 2.88 3.11
C ARG A 42 -17.93 1.72 2.16
N GLU A 43 -18.42 1.80 0.92
CA GLU A 43 -18.16 0.79 -0.12
C GLU A 43 -16.66 0.67 -0.42
N VAL A 44 -15.96 1.79 -0.61
CA VAL A 44 -14.52 1.79 -0.95
C VAL A 44 -13.65 1.35 0.23
N LEU A 45 -14.00 1.77 1.45
CA LEU A 45 -13.19 1.54 2.65
C LEU A 45 -13.42 0.17 3.30
N SER A 46 -14.54 -0.50 3.03
CA SER A 46 -14.88 -1.79 3.67
C SER A 46 -14.41 -3.03 2.89
N LYS A 47 -13.48 -2.87 1.93
CA LYS A 47 -13.07 -3.94 1.00
C LYS A 47 -11.95 -4.86 1.51
N PHE A 48 -11.48 -4.68 2.75
CA PHE A 48 -10.51 -5.61 3.33
C PHE A 48 -11.10 -7.02 3.33
N GLY A 49 -10.29 -7.96 2.84
CA GLY A 49 -10.55 -9.38 2.91
C GLY A 49 -9.84 -10.02 4.10
N ALA A 50 -10.12 -11.30 4.30
CA ALA A 50 -9.38 -12.16 5.20
C ALA A 50 -9.02 -13.44 4.44
N GLN A 51 -7.76 -13.86 4.51
CA GLN A 51 -7.29 -15.11 3.94
C GLN A 51 -6.22 -15.68 4.86
N ASN A 52 -6.34 -16.95 5.25
CA ASN A 52 -5.40 -17.62 6.18
C ASN A 52 -5.19 -16.88 7.52
N GLY A 53 -6.22 -16.19 8.03
CA GLY A 53 -6.13 -15.39 9.28
C GLY A 53 -5.43 -14.04 9.10
N GLU A 54 -5.09 -13.65 7.88
CA GLU A 54 -4.41 -12.40 7.54
C GLU A 54 -5.32 -11.45 6.78
N LEU A 55 -5.10 -10.16 7.00
CA LEU A 55 -5.80 -9.08 6.33
C LEU A 55 -5.34 -8.94 4.87
N THR A 56 -6.26 -9.01 3.91
CA THR A 56 -5.96 -8.96 2.47
C THR A 56 -6.78 -7.91 1.72
N ASN A 57 -6.56 -7.77 0.40
CA ASN A 57 -7.33 -6.90 -0.50
C ASN A 57 -7.38 -5.42 -0.07
N SER A 58 -6.27 -4.90 0.44
CA SER A 58 -6.14 -3.50 0.84
C SER A 58 -6.00 -2.55 -0.34
N ASN A 59 -6.45 -1.30 -0.18
CA ASN A 59 -6.05 -0.18 -1.04
C ASN A 59 -5.45 0.96 -0.21
N SER A 60 -4.86 1.97 -0.86
CA SER A 60 -4.19 3.09 -0.21
C SER A 60 -5.08 3.87 0.75
N PHE A 61 -6.35 4.13 0.38
CA PHE A 61 -7.30 4.83 1.24
C PHE A 61 -7.66 4.03 2.49
N MET A 62 -7.80 2.70 2.36
CA MET A 62 -8.09 1.80 3.47
C MET A 62 -6.94 1.75 4.48
N LEU A 63 -5.70 1.74 4.00
CA LEU A 63 -4.52 1.75 4.88
C LEU A 63 -4.43 3.05 5.69
N VAL A 64 -4.71 4.20 5.05
CA VAL A 64 -4.78 5.49 5.76
C VAL A 64 -5.94 5.52 6.76
N ALA A 65 -7.13 5.04 6.37
CA ALA A 65 -8.27 4.97 7.27
C ALA A 65 -7.98 4.05 8.48
N LEU A 66 -7.34 2.90 8.25
CA LEU A 66 -6.93 1.98 9.30
C LEU A 66 -5.89 2.61 10.24
N GLN A 67 -4.88 3.31 9.71
CA GLN A 67 -3.91 4.06 10.52
C GLN A 67 -4.59 5.09 11.43
N ASN A 68 -5.61 5.77 10.93
CA ASN A 68 -6.34 6.82 11.67
C ASN A 68 -7.44 6.28 12.59
N SER A 69 -7.79 5.00 12.48
CA SER A 69 -8.85 4.37 13.29
C SER A 69 -8.45 4.16 14.76
N GLY A 70 -7.16 4.28 15.09
CA GLY A 70 -6.63 3.98 16.42
C GLY A 70 -6.55 2.49 16.76
N LEU A 71 -6.82 1.59 15.79
CA LEU A 71 -6.84 0.13 16.00
C LEU A 71 -5.46 -0.55 15.97
N LEU A 72 -4.38 0.20 15.72
CA LEU A 72 -3.03 -0.35 15.57
C LEU A 72 -2.22 -0.32 16.88
N ASP A 73 -2.79 0.09 18.02
CA ASP A 73 -2.17 0.06 19.36
C ASP A 73 -0.71 0.58 19.40
N GLY A 74 -0.47 1.74 18.77
CA GLY A 74 0.85 2.37 18.68
C GLY A 74 1.75 1.85 17.57
N ALA A 75 1.33 0.83 16.83
CA ALA A 75 1.96 0.43 15.57
C ALA A 75 1.56 1.38 14.43
N ARG A 76 2.37 1.35 13.36
CA ARG A 76 2.14 2.09 12.12
C ARG A 76 2.06 1.14 10.93
N ILE A 77 1.31 1.54 9.91
CA ILE A 77 1.33 0.89 8.61
C ILE A 77 2.74 1.03 8.02
N ALA A 78 3.27 -0.08 7.52
CA ALA A 78 4.55 -0.12 6.85
C ALA A 78 4.51 0.74 5.57
N THR A 79 5.51 1.60 5.41
CA THR A 79 5.74 2.34 4.17
C THR A 79 6.40 1.44 3.13
N ARG A 80 6.47 1.92 1.89
CA ARG A 80 7.24 1.24 0.83
C ARG A 80 8.68 0.96 1.26
N GLN A 81 9.34 1.93 1.88
CA GLN A 81 10.74 1.79 2.31
C GLN A 81 10.91 0.72 3.39
N ASP A 82 9.93 0.59 4.29
CA ASP A 82 9.94 -0.47 5.32
C ASP A 82 9.79 -1.85 4.68
N LEU A 83 8.91 -1.98 3.67
CA LEU A 83 8.70 -3.23 2.94
C LEU A 83 9.95 -3.62 2.13
N GLU A 84 10.58 -2.67 1.44
CA GLU A 84 11.84 -2.89 0.72
C GLU A 84 12.96 -3.34 1.67
N THR A 85 12.96 -2.83 2.90
CA THR A 85 13.89 -3.26 3.95
C THR A 85 13.53 -4.66 4.44
N ALA A 86 12.25 -4.94 4.72
CA ALA A 86 11.79 -6.24 5.19
C ALA A 86 12.04 -7.38 4.18
N LEU A 87 11.90 -7.10 2.87
CA LEU A 87 12.23 -8.03 1.79
C LEU A 87 13.72 -8.42 1.81
N LYS A 88 14.62 -7.48 2.11
CA LYS A 88 16.07 -7.78 2.27
C LYS A 88 16.36 -8.71 3.44
N PHE A 89 15.47 -8.73 4.44
CA PHE A 89 15.58 -9.59 5.62
C PHE A 89 14.75 -10.89 5.51
N GLY A 90 14.23 -11.21 4.32
CA GLY A 90 13.61 -12.50 4.03
C GLY A 90 12.13 -12.61 4.40
N LEU A 91 11.44 -11.49 4.64
CA LEU A 91 9.98 -11.50 4.69
C LEU A 91 9.47 -11.76 3.26
N ASP A 92 8.92 -12.94 2.99
CA ASP A 92 8.28 -13.22 1.70
C ASP A 92 6.91 -12.55 1.67
N ILE A 93 6.84 -11.43 0.94
CA ILE A 93 5.59 -10.73 0.72
C ILE A 93 5.18 -10.94 -0.73
N SER A 94 4.85 -12.19 -1.06
CA SER A 94 4.33 -12.58 -2.36
C SER A 94 2.84 -12.24 -2.45
N GLY A 95 2.53 -11.10 -3.07
CA GLY A 95 1.17 -10.65 -3.32
C GLY A 95 1.14 -9.53 -4.35
N ASN A 96 0.01 -9.36 -5.04
CA ASN A 96 -0.17 -8.27 -6.01
C ASN A 96 -0.13 -6.92 -5.28
N TYR A 97 1.07 -6.39 -5.10
CA TYR A 97 1.27 -5.01 -4.72
C TYR A 97 0.74 -4.15 -5.86
N ILE A 98 -0.43 -3.57 -5.64
CA ILE A 98 -0.91 -2.46 -6.46
C ILE A 98 0.01 -1.28 -6.13
N ASP A 99 1.12 -1.22 -6.85
CA ASP A 99 1.99 -0.06 -6.93
C ASP A 99 1.11 1.15 -7.27
N PHE A 100 0.94 2.05 -6.30
CA PHE A 100 0.60 3.45 -6.59
C PHE A 100 1.87 4.25 -6.96
N GLY A 101 2.87 3.58 -7.53
CA GLY A 101 3.91 4.21 -8.34
C GLY A 101 3.52 4.00 -9.80
N LEU A 102 3.15 5.08 -10.49
CA LEU A 102 2.82 5.06 -11.92
C LEU A 102 3.95 4.43 -12.74
N SER A 103 3.87 3.12 -12.99
CA SER A 103 4.64 2.43 -14.02
C SER A 103 3.84 2.55 -15.32
N LEU A 104 4.15 3.56 -16.13
CA LEU A 104 3.59 3.69 -17.47
C LEU A 104 4.15 2.56 -18.34
N ARG A 105 3.36 1.51 -18.53
CA ARG A 105 3.67 0.39 -19.44
C ARG A 105 3.17 0.68 -20.84
N THR A 106 3.91 0.17 -21.83
CA THR A 106 3.62 0.36 -23.26
C THR A 106 2.69 -0.75 -23.78
N PRO A 107 2.07 -0.60 -24.96
CA PRO A 107 1.19 -1.62 -25.56
C PRO A 107 1.85 -2.97 -25.86
N ARG A 108 3.16 -3.13 -25.62
CA ARG A 108 3.91 -4.38 -25.81
C ARG A 108 4.15 -5.14 -24.50
N ASP A 109 3.83 -4.53 -23.36
CA ASP A 109 4.04 -5.17 -22.06
C ASP A 109 2.85 -6.09 -21.76
N SER A 110 3.11 -7.39 -21.68
CA SER A 110 2.09 -8.36 -21.29
C SER A 110 1.82 -8.25 -19.79
N TYR A 111 0.78 -7.50 -19.38
CA TYR A 111 0.23 -7.69 -18.04
C TYR A 111 -1.27 -7.40 -17.92
N LYS A 112 -1.97 -8.34 -17.28
CA LYS A 112 -3.21 -8.17 -16.48
C LYS A 112 -2.75 -8.31 -15.01
N PRO A 113 -3.38 -7.77 -13.94
CA PRO A 113 -4.64 -7.05 -13.79
C PRO A 113 -4.43 -5.70 -13.07
N ASN A 114 -4.26 -4.60 -13.82
CA ASN A 114 -4.33 -3.23 -13.28
C ASN A 114 -4.48 -2.17 -14.38
N ASP A 115 -5.03 -2.56 -15.52
CA ASP A 115 -5.01 -1.73 -16.73
C ASP A 115 -6.01 -0.60 -16.72
N LEU A 116 -6.95 -0.54 -15.77
CA LEU A 116 -8.00 0.49 -15.79
C LEU A 116 -7.41 1.93 -15.78
N LEU A 117 -6.36 2.16 -14.99
CA LEU A 117 -5.69 3.46 -14.93
C LEU A 117 -4.85 3.72 -16.19
N ALA A 118 -4.11 2.72 -16.68
CA ALA A 118 -3.33 2.82 -17.91
C ALA A 118 -4.24 3.03 -19.15
N GLU A 119 -5.39 2.36 -19.20
CA GLU A 119 -6.40 2.48 -20.24
C GLU A 119 -7.09 3.84 -20.19
N THR A 120 -7.43 4.33 -18.99
CA THR A 120 -8.02 5.67 -18.80
C THR A 120 -7.04 6.75 -19.26
N LEU A 121 -5.79 6.67 -18.85
CA LEU A 121 -4.75 7.60 -19.29
C LEU A 121 -4.49 7.49 -20.80
N GLY A 122 -4.45 6.27 -21.35
CA GLY A 122 -4.33 6.05 -22.79
C GLY A 122 -5.48 6.70 -23.58
N LYS A 123 -6.71 6.60 -23.08
CA LYS A 123 -7.90 7.26 -23.65
C LYS A 123 -7.76 8.79 -23.62
N GLU A 124 -7.35 9.36 -22.50
CA GLU A 124 -7.16 10.81 -22.35
C GLU A 124 -6.06 11.36 -23.29
N LEU A 125 -4.93 10.66 -23.39
CA LEU A 125 -3.84 11.06 -24.28
C LEU A 125 -4.26 10.99 -25.75
N LYS A 126 -5.03 9.96 -26.13
CA LYS A 126 -5.59 9.84 -27.48
C LYS A 126 -6.57 10.98 -27.78
N GLN A 127 -7.46 11.34 -26.85
CA GLN A 127 -8.36 12.49 -26.99
C GLN A 127 -7.59 13.80 -27.19
N ARG A 128 -6.47 13.96 -26.49
CA ARG A 128 -5.57 15.12 -26.61
C ARG A 128 -4.62 15.07 -27.81
N ARG A 129 -4.73 14.05 -28.66
CA ARG A 129 -3.85 13.81 -29.83
C ARG A 129 -2.36 13.71 -29.48
N ILE A 130 -2.04 13.30 -28.25
CA ILE A 130 -0.67 13.07 -27.80
C ILE A 130 -0.27 11.65 -28.22
N LYS A 131 0.76 11.53 -29.06
CA LYS A 131 1.29 10.23 -29.48
C LYS A 131 2.19 9.66 -28.38
N LEU A 132 1.86 8.47 -27.91
CA LEU A 132 2.78 7.69 -27.07
C LEU A 132 3.94 7.21 -27.95
N GLY A 133 5.17 7.46 -27.50
CA GLY A 133 6.38 6.95 -28.16
C GLY A 133 6.52 5.44 -27.99
N ASN A 134 7.37 4.83 -28.81
CA ASN A 134 7.82 3.47 -28.57
C ASN A 134 8.85 3.53 -27.44
N GLY A 135 8.45 3.18 -26.21
CA GLY A 135 9.38 3.04 -25.10
C GLY A 135 10.56 2.15 -25.48
N LYS A 136 11.74 2.46 -24.93
CA LYS A 136 12.94 1.61 -25.06
C LYS A 136 12.85 0.44 -24.10
#